data_AF-A0A9Q1EMX6-F1
#
_entry.id   AF-A0A9Q1EMX6-F1
#
_cell.length_a   1.000
_cell.length_b   1.000
_cell.length_c   1.000
_cell.angle_alpha   90.00
_cell.angle_beta   90.00
_cell.angle_gamma   90.00
#
_symmetry.space_group_name_H-M   'P 1'
#
loop_
_entity.id
_entity.type
_entity.pdbx_description
1 polymer ?
#
loop_
_entity_poly.entity_id
_entity_poly.type
_entity_poly.pdbx_seq_one_letter_code
_entity_poly.pdbx_strand_id
1 'polypeptide(L)'
;MDADCPSVLQFCTASESTDWLQSVSTNINDLTLENIKKANKYSSPEDQIVHMGWVCENLLAKDSTHLHTSKFLVLKGSSLRVFNRPPVSASDWEQAESIHNLCEVLFKAHKLWVAEDCWTQAKLFRGQQQEAELRDGRALCFNVLLGHGHAHNYSVELGTDLNLWERAFQNAICMEVQRVGSKTYMCSSQGKVLCFVIDFESGFTCRECSSKVVIWRYRFSQLRGSSDDGKTRVKLLFQNPESKQIEMKELEFANLTAVLHCIHSFMAAKVASVDPVFTARKHLHS
;
A
#
# COMPACT_ATOMS: atom_id res chain seq x y z
N MET A 1 -4.41 -34.60 0.06
CA MET A 1 -5.16 -34.71 1.32
C MET A 1 -4.62 -33.55 2.15
N ASP A 2 -5.37 -32.47 2.39
CA ASP A 2 -6.81 -32.41 2.61
C ASP A 2 -7.48 -31.28 1.82
N ALA A 3 -8.71 -31.55 1.40
CA ALA A 3 -9.64 -30.49 1.06
C ALA A 3 -9.97 -29.76 2.36
N ASP A 4 -9.75 -28.45 2.42
CA ASP A 4 -10.18 -27.59 3.52
C ASP A 4 -11.68 -27.80 3.75
N CYS A 5 -12.03 -28.60 4.76
CA CYS A 5 -13.41 -28.68 5.21
C CYS A 5 -13.71 -27.40 6.00
N PRO A 6 -14.62 -26.53 5.52
CA PRO A 6 -15.00 -25.35 6.27
C PRO A 6 -15.65 -25.78 7.59
N SER A 7 -14.99 -25.48 8.70
CA SER A 7 -15.55 -25.68 10.04
C SER A 7 -16.39 -24.47 10.41
N VAL A 8 -17.67 -24.69 10.75
CA VAL A 8 -18.61 -23.61 11.09
C VAL A 8 -18.67 -23.48 12.60
N LEU A 9 -18.32 -22.31 13.12
CA LEU A 9 -18.56 -21.93 14.52
C LEU A 9 -19.90 -21.19 14.63
N GLN A 10 -20.76 -21.62 15.54
CA GLN A 10 -22.05 -20.98 15.82
C GLN A 10 -22.03 -20.38 17.22
N PHE A 11 -22.56 -19.16 17.33
CA PHE A 11 -22.61 -18.40 18.58
C PHE A 11 -24.05 -18.04 18.90
N CYS A 12 -24.37 -17.87 20.18
CA CYS A 12 -25.72 -17.55 20.63
C CYS A 12 -26.10 -16.10 20.35
N THR A 13 -25.10 -15.20 20.30
CA THR A 13 -25.30 -13.77 20.04
C THR A 13 -24.27 -13.21 19.07
N ALA A 14 -24.61 -12.10 18.41
CA ALA A 14 -23.68 -11.38 17.56
C ALA A 14 -22.48 -10.81 18.34
N SER A 15 -22.70 -10.34 19.58
CA SER A 15 -21.62 -9.84 20.45
C SER A 15 -20.59 -10.94 20.74
N GLU A 16 -21.05 -12.12 21.15
CA GLU A 16 -20.18 -13.25 21.42
C GLU A 16 -19.35 -13.65 20.19
N SER A 17 -19.96 -13.65 18.99
CA SER A 17 -19.23 -13.91 17.76
C SER A 17 -18.15 -12.87 17.46
N THR A 18 -18.40 -11.59 17.74
CA THR A 18 -17.45 -10.49 17.55
C THR A 18 -16.32 -10.57 18.57
N ASP A 19 -16.62 -10.86 19.83
CA ASP A 19 -15.62 -11.00 20.90
C ASP A 19 -14.67 -12.17 20.61
N TRP A 20 -15.22 -13.28 20.13
CA TRP A 20 -14.45 -14.42 19.67
C TRP A 20 -13.57 -14.07 18.47
N LEU A 21 -14.13 -13.41 17.45
CA LEU A 21 -13.39 -12.99 16.27
C LEU A 21 -12.23 -12.05 16.64
N GLN A 22 -12.48 -11.05 17.48
CA GLN A 22 -11.46 -10.12 17.97
C GLN A 22 -10.36 -10.84 18.76
N SER A 23 -10.73 -11.80 19.62
CA SER A 23 -9.78 -12.60 20.40
C SER A 23 -8.89 -13.47 19.51
N VAL A 24 -9.49 -14.15 18.53
CA VAL A 24 -8.76 -14.99 17.56
C VAL A 24 -7.83 -14.14 16.70
N SER A 25 -8.31 -13.03 16.13
CA SER A 25 -7.48 -12.13 15.32
C SER A 25 -6.32 -11.55 16.13
N THR A 26 -6.55 -11.12 17.38
CA THR A 26 -5.49 -10.63 18.26
C THR A 26 -4.41 -11.68 18.47
N ASN A 27 -4.81 -12.93 18.77
CA ASN A 27 -3.85 -14.02 19.00
C ASN A 27 -3.07 -14.39 17.74
N ILE A 28 -3.72 -14.40 16.57
CA ILE A 28 -3.06 -14.60 15.26
C ILE A 28 -2.03 -13.49 15.00
N ASN A 29 -2.40 -12.24 15.26
CA ASN A 29 -1.53 -11.08 15.07
C ASN A 29 -0.31 -11.14 16.00
N ASP A 30 -0.49 -11.50 17.27
CA ASP A 30 0.60 -11.64 18.25
C ASP A 30 1.58 -12.76 17.84
N LEU A 31 1.07 -13.94 17.49
CA LEU A 31 1.89 -15.06 17.00
C LEU A 31 2.62 -14.70 15.70
N THR A 32 1.95 -14.01 14.79
CA THR A 32 2.55 -13.55 13.53
C THR A 32 3.68 -12.55 13.80
N LEU A 33 3.49 -11.62 14.73
CA LEU A 33 4.51 -10.66 15.12
C LEU A 33 5.74 -11.36 15.74
N GLU A 34 5.54 -12.35 16.60
CA GLU A 34 6.65 -13.15 17.14
C GLU A 34 7.41 -13.90 16.05
N ASN A 35 6.70 -14.49 15.09
CA ASN A 35 7.29 -15.20 13.97
C ASN A 35 8.11 -14.26 13.07
N ILE A 36 7.59 -13.06 12.78
CA ILE A 36 8.32 -12.01 12.06
C ILE A 36 9.62 -11.65 12.80
N LYS A 37 9.55 -11.43 14.13
CA LYS A 37 10.74 -11.10 14.93
C LYS A 37 11.79 -12.20 14.88
N LYS A 38 11.37 -13.47 14.98
CA LYS A 38 12.27 -14.64 14.87
C LYS A 38 12.89 -14.73 13.48
N ALA A 39 12.11 -14.55 12.42
CA ALA A 39 12.58 -14.58 11.05
C ALA A 39 13.60 -13.46 10.77
N ASN A 40 13.29 -12.23 11.18
CA ASN A 40 14.13 -11.06 10.94
C ASN A 40 15.43 -11.06 11.75
N LYS A 41 15.57 -11.88 12.79
CA LYS A 41 16.79 -11.96 13.63
C LYS A 41 18.05 -12.27 12.81
N TYR A 42 17.89 -13.00 11.71
CA TYR A 42 18.99 -13.43 10.84
C TYR A 42 18.92 -12.79 9.44
N SER A 43 17.96 -11.89 9.20
CA SER A 43 17.78 -11.22 7.91
C SER A 43 18.55 -9.91 7.85
N SER A 44 19.09 -9.58 6.68
CA SER A 44 19.61 -8.24 6.42
C SER A 44 18.48 -7.21 6.43
N PRO A 45 18.75 -5.93 6.71
CA PRO A 45 17.72 -4.87 6.69
C PRO A 45 16.92 -4.79 5.38
N GLU A 46 17.54 -5.19 4.27
CA GLU A 46 16.93 -5.17 2.93
C GLU A 46 15.92 -6.31 2.71
N ASP A 47 15.94 -7.33 3.57
CA ASP A 47 15.17 -8.55 3.43
C ASP A 47 14.23 -8.81 4.62
N GLN A 48 14.13 -7.84 5.54
CA GLN A 48 13.25 -7.92 6.70
C GLN A 48 11.77 -7.90 6.29
N ILE A 49 10.97 -8.71 6.98
CA ILE A 49 9.53 -8.72 6.89
C ILE A 49 8.98 -7.61 7.80
N VAL A 50 8.21 -6.69 7.24
CA VAL A 50 7.56 -5.62 8.00
C VAL A 50 6.21 -6.11 8.55
N HIS A 51 5.44 -6.80 7.72
CA HIS A 51 4.15 -7.36 8.10
C HIS A 51 3.75 -8.48 7.13
N MET A 52 2.93 -9.42 7.61
CA MET A 52 2.33 -10.47 6.79
C MET A 52 1.01 -10.91 7.40
N GLY A 53 0.09 -11.39 6.56
CA GLY A 53 -1.22 -11.85 7.03
C GLY A 53 -2.15 -12.25 5.88
N TRP A 54 -3.26 -12.87 6.27
CA TRP A 54 -4.34 -13.24 5.36
C TRP A 54 -5.23 -12.04 5.04
N VAL A 55 -5.69 -11.98 3.79
CA VAL A 55 -6.70 -11.05 3.31
C VAL A 55 -7.64 -11.77 2.35
N CYS A 56 -8.83 -11.22 2.15
CA CYS A 56 -9.74 -11.68 1.10
C CYS A 56 -9.55 -10.81 -0.15
N GLU A 57 -9.15 -11.40 -1.26
CA GLU A 57 -9.16 -10.72 -2.56
C GLU A 57 -10.56 -10.76 -3.15
N ASN A 58 -11.07 -9.58 -3.49
CA ASN A 58 -12.40 -9.38 -4.07
C ASN A 58 -12.27 -9.26 -5.59
N LEU A 59 -12.56 -10.36 -6.29
CA LEU A 59 -12.57 -10.37 -7.75
C LEU A 59 -13.96 -10.00 -8.27
N LEU A 60 -14.01 -9.03 -9.19
CA LEU A 60 -15.21 -8.76 -9.97
C LEU A 60 -15.31 -9.83 -11.08
N ALA A 61 -16.13 -10.86 -10.89
CA ALA A 61 -16.43 -11.77 -11.99
C ALA A 61 -17.26 -11.04 -13.05
N LYS A 62 -17.07 -11.43 -14.32
CA LYS A 62 -17.81 -10.89 -15.47
C LYS A 62 -19.33 -11.04 -15.34
N ASP A 63 -19.81 -11.94 -14.48
CA ASP A 63 -21.22 -12.26 -14.27
C ASP A 63 -21.78 -11.73 -12.94
N SER A 64 -21.21 -10.64 -12.39
CA SER A 64 -21.67 -9.98 -11.14
C SER A 64 -21.64 -10.85 -9.87
N THR A 65 -20.97 -12.00 -9.90
CA THR A 65 -20.70 -12.83 -8.73
C THR A 65 -19.32 -12.48 -8.17
N HIS A 66 -19.27 -12.01 -6.92
CA HIS A 66 -17.99 -11.75 -6.26
C HIS A 66 -17.34 -13.06 -5.85
N LEU A 67 -16.22 -13.41 -6.51
CA LEU A 67 -15.37 -14.51 -6.06
C LEU A 67 -14.42 -13.94 -5.00
N HIS A 68 -14.59 -14.41 -3.77
CA HIS A 68 -13.70 -14.10 -2.66
C HIS A 68 -12.65 -15.20 -2.59
N THR A 69 -11.37 -14.84 -2.74
CA THR A 69 -10.28 -15.80 -2.60
C THR A 69 -9.34 -15.34 -1.50
N SER A 70 -8.96 -16.23 -0.60
CA SER A 70 -8.00 -15.90 0.45
C SER A 70 -6.60 -15.80 -0.16
N LYS A 71 -5.93 -14.69 0.09
CA LYS A 71 -4.54 -14.44 -0.29
C LYS A 71 -3.71 -14.15 0.95
N PHE A 72 -2.46 -14.57 0.93
CA PHE A 72 -1.49 -14.24 1.97
C PHE A 72 -0.56 -13.16 1.46
N LEU A 73 -0.63 -11.99 2.10
CA LEU A 73 0.19 -10.83 1.73
C LEU A 73 1.43 -10.75 2.62
N VAL A 74 2.54 -10.34 2.04
CA VAL A 74 3.79 -10.07 2.77
C VAL A 74 4.40 -8.75 2.28
N LEU A 75 4.67 -7.86 3.24
CA LEU A 75 5.54 -6.70 3.04
C LEU A 75 6.95 -7.08 3.49
N LYS A 76 7.86 -7.29 2.52
CA LYS A 76 9.23 -7.75 2.77
C LYS A 76 10.23 -6.97 1.94
N GLY A 77 11.19 -6.36 2.61
CA GLY A 77 12.21 -5.54 1.97
C GLY A 77 11.59 -4.41 1.13
N SER A 78 11.96 -4.36 -0.15
CA SER A 78 11.44 -3.42 -1.15
C SER A 78 10.15 -3.86 -1.85
N SER A 79 9.55 -4.98 -1.42
CA SER A 79 8.50 -5.66 -2.17
C SER A 79 7.23 -5.95 -1.36
N LEU A 80 6.09 -5.73 -2.01
CA LEU A 80 4.84 -6.40 -1.66
C LEU A 80 4.78 -7.71 -2.43
N ARG A 81 4.56 -8.81 -1.72
CA ARG A 81 4.43 -10.15 -2.31
C ARG A 81 3.05 -10.73 -1.99
N VAL A 82 2.42 -11.33 -2.98
CA VAL A 82 1.12 -11.98 -2.87
C VAL A 82 1.30 -13.48 -3.05
N PHE A 83 0.74 -14.27 -2.14
CA PHE A 83 0.79 -15.73 -2.18
C PHE A 83 -0.61 -16.34 -2.06
N ASN A 84 -0.80 -17.54 -2.64
CA ASN A 84 -2.00 -18.35 -2.40
C ASN A 84 -1.95 -19.13 -1.09
N ARG A 85 -0.76 -19.30 -0.52
CA ARG A 85 -0.51 -20.00 0.74
C ARG A 85 0.65 -19.33 1.49
N PRO A 86 0.67 -19.34 2.82
CA PRO A 86 1.77 -18.76 3.58
C PRO A 86 3.07 -19.50 3.27
N PRO A 87 4.19 -18.79 3.05
CA PRO A 87 5.47 -19.45 2.82
C PRO A 87 5.97 -20.10 4.12
N VAL A 88 6.25 -21.40 4.08
CA VAL A 88 6.71 -22.18 5.24
C VAL A 88 8.20 -22.54 5.12
N SER A 89 8.65 -22.78 3.89
CA SER A 89 10.03 -23.14 3.54
C SER A 89 10.73 -22.02 2.78
N ALA A 90 12.07 -22.08 2.71
CA ALA A 90 12.86 -21.13 1.93
C ALA A 90 12.42 -21.07 0.45
N SER A 91 12.08 -22.21 -0.15
CA SER A 91 11.61 -22.31 -1.53
C SER A 91 10.22 -21.71 -1.77
N ASP A 92 9.38 -21.61 -0.75
CA ASP A 92 8.04 -21.03 -0.92
C ASP A 92 8.11 -19.52 -1.17
N TRP A 93 9.17 -18.85 -0.67
CA TRP A 93 9.38 -17.41 -0.85
C TRP A 93 9.61 -17.00 -2.31
N GLU A 94 10.00 -17.96 -3.16
CA GLU A 94 10.19 -17.79 -4.60
C GLU A 94 8.90 -18.05 -5.39
N GLN A 95 7.90 -18.70 -4.78
CA GLN A 95 6.62 -19.06 -5.40
C GLN A 95 5.54 -17.99 -5.19
N ALA A 96 5.93 -16.73 -5.03
CA ALA A 96 4.97 -15.63 -4.96
C ALA A 96 4.19 -15.54 -6.29
N GLU A 97 2.87 -15.39 -6.20
CA GLU A 97 2.00 -15.24 -7.37
C GLU A 97 2.27 -13.90 -8.07
N SER A 98 2.49 -12.85 -7.28
CA SER A 98 2.91 -11.56 -7.78
C SER A 98 3.86 -10.86 -6.80
N ILE A 99 4.76 -10.07 -7.37
CA ILE A 99 5.74 -9.26 -6.63
C ILE A 99 5.67 -7.84 -7.20
N HIS A 100 5.50 -6.86 -6.31
CA HIS A 100 5.37 -5.45 -6.67
C HIS A 100 6.37 -4.60 -5.89
N ASN A 101 6.96 -3.60 -6.55
CA ASN A 101 7.86 -2.64 -5.90
C ASN A 101 7.07 -1.73 -4.96
N LEU A 102 7.44 -1.66 -3.68
CA LEU A 102 6.72 -0.88 -2.68
C LEU A 102 6.67 0.61 -3.01
N CYS A 103 7.70 1.16 -3.64
CA CYS A 103 7.69 2.56 -4.05
C CYS A 103 6.78 2.82 -5.26
N GLU A 104 6.34 1.80 -5.99
CA GLU A 104 5.56 1.96 -7.23
C GLU A 104 4.11 1.49 -7.08
N VAL A 105 3.70 1.19 -5.85
CA VAL A 105 2.31 0.88 -5.48
C VAL A 105 1.73 1.96 -4.59
N LEU A 106 0.41 2.12 -4.63
CA LEU A 106 -0.31 3.01 -3.72
C LEU A 106 -1.35 2.22 -2.93
N PHE A 107 -1.22 2.28 -1.60
CA PHE A 107 -2.23 1.76 -0.68
C PHE A 107 -3.35 2.79 -0.50
N LYS A 108 -4.60 2.35 -0.62
CA LYS A 108 -5.78 3.18 -0.36
C LYS A 108 -6.79 2.40 0.48
N ALA A 109 -6.91 2.74 1.76
CA ALA A 109 -7.97 2.21 2.61
C ALA A 109 -9.30 2.90 2.30
N HIS A 110 -10.38 2.11 2.28
CA HIS A 110 -11.76 2.60 2.23
C HIS A 110 -12.38 2.34 3.60
N LYS A 111 -12.36 3.36 4.46
CA LYS A 111 -13.06 3.33 5.74
C LYS A 111 -14.49 3.83 5.50
N LEU A 112 -15.41 2.94 5.18
CA LEU A 112 -16.82 3.30 5.27
C LEU A 112 -17.15 3.34 6.76
N TRP A 113 -17.35 4.53 7.33
CA TRP A 113 -17.79 4.69 8.71
C TRP A 113 -19.22 4.18 8.82
N VAL A 114 -19.36 2.88 9.06
CA VAL A 114 -20.59 2.34 9.61
C VAL A 114 -20.50 2.63 11.12
N ALA A 115 -21.37 3.49 11.62
CA ALA A 115 -21.48 3.76 13.05
C ALA A 115 -21.52 2.43 13.84
N GLU A 116 -20.84 2.38 14.98
CA GLU A 116 -20.60 1.19 15.81
C GLU A 116 -21.87 0.35 16.12
N ASP A 117 -23.06 0.93 15.95
CA ASP A 117 -24.34 0.28 16.25
C ASP A 117 -25.01 -0.46 15.07
N CYS A 118 -24.48 -0.39 13.84
CA CYS A 118 -25.23 -0.89 12.66
C CYS A 118 -24.85 -2.29 12.18
N TRP A 119 -23.78 -2.91 12.71
CA TRP A 119 -23.44 -4.31 12.34
C TRP A 119 -24.41 -5.34 12.93
N THR A 120 -25.10 -5.01 14.03
CA THR A 120 -26.03 -5.92 14.71
C THR A 120 -27.39 -6.04 14.01
N GLN A 121 -27.76 -5.13 13.10
CA GLN A 121 -29.07 -5.21 12.40
C GLN A 121 -29.01 -5.83 11.00
N ALA A 122 -27.86 -5.80 10.31
CA ALA A 122 -27.80 -6.23 8.90
C ALA A 122 -27.81 -7.76 8.70
N LYS A 123 -27.55 -8.57 9.74
CA LYS A 123 -27.62 -10.05 9.66
C LYS A 123 -28.89 -10.66 10.27
N LEU A 124 -29.77 -9.86 10.87
CA LEU A 124 -30.96 -10.34 11.59
C LEU A 124 -32.28 -10.28 10.81
N PHE A 125 -32.34 -9.63 9.65
CA PHE A 125 -33.53 -9.65 8.78
C PHE A 125 -33.30 -10.48 7.51
N ARG A 126 -33.18 -11.80 7.68
CA ARG A 126 -33.45 -12.74 6.59
C ARG A 126 -34.96 -12.99 6.53
N GLY A 127 -35.68 -11.98 6.03
CA GLY A 127 -37.12 -12.03 5.87
C GLY A 127 -37.64 -10.71 5.32
N GLN A 128 -37.94 -10.74 4.01
CA GLN A 128 -38.80 -9.79 3.31
C GLN A 128 -38.13 -8.55 2.66
N GLN A 129 -38.21 -8.58 1.33
CA GLN A 129 -37.91 -7.58 0.31
C GLN A 129 -37.82 -6.11 0.76
N GLN A 130 -36.62 -5.54 0.64
CA GLN A 130 -36.44 -4.23 0.00
C GLN A 130 -35.07 -4.18 -0.70
N GLU A 131 -35.08 -3.78 -1.96
CA GLU A 131 -34.02 -4.00 -2.95
C GLU A 131 -32.95 -2.88 -2.97
N ALA A 132 -31.73 -3.33 -3.30
CA ALA A 132 -30.68 -2.65 -4.07
C ALA A 132 -29.58 -1.78 -3.39
N GLU A 133 -29.66 -1.32 -2.15
CA GLU A 133 -28.60 -0.44 -1.60
C GLU A 133 -27.82 -0.96 -0.37
N LEU A 134 -28.22 -2.10 0.21
CA LEU A 134 -27.60 -2.66 1.43
C LEU A 134 -26.88 -4.00 1.20
N ARG A 135 -26.48 -4.29 -0.04
CA ARG A 135 -26.02 -5.62 -0.47
C ARG A 135 -24.50 -5.79 -0.56
N ASP A 136 -23.71 -5.02 0.19
CA ASP A 136 -22.28 -5.28 0.21
C ASP A 136 -21.65 -5.10 1.59
N GLY A 137 -21.03 -6.17 2.09
CA GLY A 137 -20.21 -6.22 3.30
C GLY A 137 -18.87 -5.47 3.12
N ARG A 138 -18.93 -4.30 2.47
CA ARG A 138 -17.83 -3.50 1.92
C ARG A 138 -17.17 -2.59 2.96
N ALA A 139 -17.44 -2.75 4.25
CA ALA A 139 -17.09 -1.75 5.25
C ALA A 139 -15.57 -1.65 5.54
N LEU A 140 -14.80 -2.72 5.28
CA LEU A 140 -13.38 -2.82 5.66
C LEU A 140 -12.52 -3.31 4.49
N CYS A 141 -12.40 -2.48 3.46
CA CYS A 141 -11.62 -2.81 2.26
C CYS A 141 -10.42 -1.87 2.09
N PHE A 142 -9.39 -2.36 1.39
CA PHE A 142 -8.31 -1.53 0.88
C PHE A 142 -7.90 -1.96 -0.53
N ASN A 143 -7.40 -1.00 -1.28
CA ASN A 143 -6.91 -1.23 -2.63
C ASN A 143 -5.40 -1.04 -2.67
N VAL A 144 -4.73 -1.88 -3.44
CA VAL A 144 -3.33 -1.69 -3.82
C VAL A 144 -3.31 -1.35 -5.31
N LEU A 145 -3.14 -0.07 -5.62
CA LEU A 145 -2.98 0.40 -6.99
C LEU A 145 -1.55 0.12 -7.45
N LEU A 146 -1.43 -0.56 -8.58
CA LEU A 146 -0.15 -0.94 -9.17
C LEU A 146 0.32 0.12 -10.15
N GLY A 147 1.63 0.12 -10.41
CA GLY A 147 2.25 1.04 -11.35
C GLY A 147 1.68 0.99 -12.78
N HIS A 148 0.92 -0.02 -13.19
CA HIS A 148 0.34 -0.10 -14.54
C HIS A 148 -1.17 0.21 -14.56
N GLY A 149 -1.69 0.85 -13.50
CA GLY A 149 -3.10 1.28 -13.41
C GLY A 149 -4.08 0.19 -12.97
N HIS A 150 -3.64 -1.06 -12.85
CA HIS A 150 -4.43 -2.13 -12.24
C HIS A 150 -4.47 -2.00 -10.72
N ALA A 151 -5.51 -2.54 -10.10
CA ALA A 151 -5.67 -2.53 -8.65
C ALA A 151 -6.05 -3.92 -8.14
N HIS A 152 -5.40 -4.35 -7.07
CA HIS A 152 -5.94 -5.42 -6.25
C HIS A 152 -6.88 -4.84 -5.20
N ASN A 153 -8.06 -5.43 -5.05
CA ASN A 153 -9.04 -5.03 -4.05
C ASN A 153 -9.08 -6.11 -2.98
N TYR A 154 -8.74 -5.74 -1.75
CA TYR A 154 -8.69 -6.65 -0.61
C TYR A 154 -9.70 -6.21 0.46
N SER A 155 -10.21 -7.17 1.22
CA SER A 155 -11.02 -6.95 2.42
C SER A 155 -10.45 -7.72 3.61
N VAL A 156 -10.78 -7.20 4.80
CA VAL A 156 -10.43 -7.79 6.10
C VAL A 156 -11.68 -7.85 6.98
N GLU A 157 -11.64 -8.67 8.03
CA GLU A 157 -12.80 -8.92 8.88
C GLU A 157 -12.98 -7.86 9.99
N LEU A 158 -11.88 -7.26 10.48
CA LEU A 158 -11.89 -6.31 11.59
C LEU A 158 -11.26 -4.97 11.22
N GLY A 159 -11.79 -3.88 11.79
CA GLY A 159 -11.23 -2.54 11.60
C GLY A 159 -9.84 -2.38 12.20
N THR A 160 -9.53 -3.15 13.25
CA THR A 160 -8.20 -3.25 13.85
C THR A 160 -7.18 -3.79 12.84
N ASP A 161 -7.54 -4.83 12.07
CA ASP A 161 -6.71 -5.41 11.02
C ASP A 161 -6.50 -4.44 9.85
N LEU A 162 -7.54 -3.71 9.44
CA LEU A 162 -7.40 -2.69 8.39
C LEU A 162 -6.40 -1.59 8.80
N ASN A 163 -6.48 -1.14 10.07
CA ASN A 163 -5.55 -0.17 10.64
C ASN A 163 -4.13 -0.75 10.81
N LEU A 164 -3.98 -2.06 11.02
CA LEU A 164 -2.67 -2.72 11.03
C LEU A 164 -2.04 -2.71 9.64
N TRP A 165 -2.80 -3.08 8.61
CA TRP A 165 -2.35 -3.02 7.21
C TRP A 165 -1.95 -1.61 6.78
N GLU A 166 -2.78 -0.60 7.07
CA GLU A 166 -2.48 0.80 6.74
C GLU A 166 -1.15 1.25 7.37
N ARG A 167 -0.97 0.98 8.67
CA ARG A 167 0.28 1.30 9.38
C ARG A 167 1.48 0.51 8.85
N ALA A 168 1.28 -0.76 8.52
CA ALA A 168 2.32 -1.62 7.98
C ALA A 168 2.82 -1.13 6.62
N PHE A 169 1.91 -0.77 5.70
CA PHE A 169 2.26 -0.18 4.41
C PHE A 169 3.01 1.14 4.58
N GLN A 170 2.51 2.04 5.43
CA GLN A 170 3.19 3.31 5.70
C GLN A 170 4.62 3.09 6.23
N ASN A 171 4.78 2.19 7.20
CA ASN A 171 6.10 1.86 7.77
C ASN A 171 7.03 1.24 6.73
N ALA A 172 6.55 0.26 5.95
CA ALA A 172 7.34 -0.40 4.92
C ALA A 172 7.83 0.58 3.84
N ILE A 173 6.94 1.47 3.38
CA ILE A 173 7.30 2.52 2.41
C ILE A 173 8.32 3.48 3.01
N CYS A 174 8.14 3.93 4.25
CA CYS A 174 9.09 4.83 4.90
C CYS A 174 10.47 4.20 5.07
N MET A 175 10.53 2.94 5.51
CA MET A 175 11.78 2.19 5.63
C MET A 175 12.46 2.04 4.27
N GLU A 176 11.71 1.65 3.23
CA GLU A 176 12.24 1.47 1.89
C GLU A 176 12.77 2.77 1.29
N VAL A 177 12.00 3.87 1.35
CA VAL A 177 12.42 5.18 0.81
C VAL A 177 13.69 5.66 1.48
N GLN A 178 13.79 5.54 2.80
CA GLN A 178 14.99 5.93 3.55
C GLN A 178 16.19 5.08 3.20
N ARG A 179 15.97 3.78 2.95
CA ARG A 179 17.02 2.83 2.56
C ARG A 179 17.55 3.11 1.16
N VAL A 180 16.67 3.30 0.16
CA VAL A 180 17.10 3.53 -1.23
C VAL A 180 17.66 4.93 -1.45
N GLY A 181 17.19 5.92 -0.69
CA GLY A 181 17.61 7.32 -0.78
C GLY A 181 17.17 8.04 -2.05
N SER A 182 17.19 7.39 -3.22
CA SER A 182 16.74 7.95 -4.49
C SER A 182 16.20 6.90 -5.46
N LYS A 183 15.32 7.34 -6.38
CA LYS A 183 14.81 6.57 -7.52
C LYS A 183 14.95 7.39 -8.79
N THR A 184 15.39 6.76 -9.87
CA THR A 184 15.56 7.41 -11.18
C THR A 184 14.64 6.76 -12.20
N TYR A 185 13.93 7.59 -12.95
CA TYR A 185 13.05 7.19 -14.05
C TYR A 185 13.49 7.88 -15.34
N MET A 186 13.42 7.15 -16.44
CA MET A 186 13.62 7.71 -17.79
C MET A 186 12.36 8.49 -18.17
N CYS A 187 12.54 9.69 -18.73
CA CYS A 187 11.44 10.51 -19.23
C CYS A 187 11.83 11.29 -20.49
N SER A 188 10.84 11.87 -21.15
CA SER A 188 11.06 12.83 -22.24
C SER A 188 10.46 14.19 -21.90
N SER A 189 11.12 15.24 -22.39
CA SER A 189 10.56 16.60 -22.36
C SER A 189 10.98 17.33 -23.63
N GLN A 190 10.01 17.86 -24.37
CA GLN A 190 10.24 18.57 -25.65
C GLN A 190 11.12 17.78 -26.63
N GLY A 191 10.92 16.46 -26.71
CA GLY A 191 11.68 15.55 -27.57
C GLY A 191 13.08 15.16 -27.08
N LYS A 192 13.55 15.66 -25.93
CA LYS A 192 14.82 15.26 -25.31
C LYS A 192 14.61 14.13 -24.31
N VAL A 193 15.50 13.14 -24.31
CA VAL A 193 15.51 12.03 -23.35
C VAL A 193 16.27 12.43 -22.09
N LEU A 194 15.56 12.40 -20.96
CA LEU A 194 15.99 12.91 -19.67
C LEU A 194 15.83 11.83 -18.59
N CYS A 195 16.48 12.08 -17.47
CA CYS A 195 16.47 11.24 -16.29
C CYS A 195 15.85 12.07 -15.16
N PHE A 196 14.65 11.69 -14.74
CA PHE A 196 13.96 12.27 -13.60
C PHE A 196 14.32 11.50 -12.33
N VAL A 197 14.92 12.19 -11.37
CA VAL A 197 15.38 11.63 -10.11
C VAL A 197 14.54 12.20 -8.98
N ILE A 198 13.99 11.31 -8.16
CA ILE A 198 13.34 11.63 -6.89
C ILE A 198 14.33 11.20 -5.82
N ASP A 199 14.83 12.16 -5.05
CA ASP A 199 15.86 11.97 -4.04
C ASP A 199 15.35 12.47 -2.69
N PHE A 200 15.55 11.67 -1.64
CA PHE A 200 14.95 11.91 -0.34
C PHE A 200 15.44 13.21 0.32
N GLU A 201 16.67 13.64 0.01
CA GLU A 201 17.23 14.87 0.58
C GLU A 201 17.12 16.08 -0.33
N SER A 202 17.44 15.92 -1.60
CA SER A 202 17.50 17.02 -2.57
C SER A 202 16.17 17.27 -3.30
N GLY A 203 15.20 16.36 -3.20
CA GLY A 203 13.88 16.46 -3.83
C GLY A 203 13.87 15.97 -5.27
N PHE A 204 13.39 16.80 -6.19
CA PHE A 204 13.26 16.49 -7.59
C PHE A 204 14.44 17.03 -8.39
N THR A 205 15.07 16.19 -9.19
CA THR A 205 16.13 16.59 -10.12
C THR A 205 15.82 16.05 -11.51
N CYS A 206 15.91 16.89 -12.53
CA CYS A 206 15.90 16.43 -13.91
C CYS A 206 17.27 16.70 -14.52
N ARG A 207 17.86 15.66 -15.11
CA ARG A 207 19.19 15.70 -15.72
C ARG A 207 19.17 15.03 -17.07
N GLU A 208 20.08 15.42 -17.93
CA GLU A 208 20.28 14.73 -19.20
C GLU A 208 20.89 13.34 -18.94
N CYS A 209 20.36 12.29 -19.60
CA CYS A 209 20.80 10.92 -19.31
C CYS A 209 22.22 10.64 -19.84
N SER A 210 22.62 11.23 -20.96
CA SER A 210 23.93 11.02 -21.59
C SER A 210 25.06 11.73 -20.84
N SER A 211 24.89 13.02 -20.53
CA SER A 211 25.93 13.87 -19.95
C SER A 211 25.86 13.98 -18.42
N LYS A 212 24.77 13.53 -17.79
CA LYS A 212 24.43 13.74 -16.36
C LYS A 212 24.33 15.22 -15.95
N VAL A 213 24.31 16.15 -16.90
CA VAL A 213 24.13 17.59 -16.64
C VAL A 213 22.73 17.82 -16.06
N VAL A 214 22.67 18.50 -14.92
CA VAL A 214 21.41 18.86 -14.27
C VAL A 214 20.76 20.02 -15.01
N ILE A 215 19.52 19.81 -15.46
CA ILE A 215 18.72 20.82 -16.17
C ILE A 215 17.98 21.69 -15.15
N TRP A 216 17.38 21.07 -14.14
CA TRP A 216 16.72 21.76 -13.05
C TRP A 216 16.65 20.88 -11.80
N ARG A 217 16.50 21.53 -10.64
CA ARG A 217 16.33 20.89 -9.34
C ARG A 217 15.40 21.71 -8.46
N TYR A 218 14.47 21.03 -7.79
CA TYR A 218 13.55 21.62 -6.82
C TYR A 218 13.37 20.71 -5.61
N ARG A 219 13.31 21.29 -4.41
CA ARG A 219 12.97 20.57 -3.17
C ARG A 219 11.51 20.16 -3.17
N PHE A 220 11.16 19.15 -2.36
CA PHE A 220 9.76 18.74 -2.14
C PHE A 220 8.86 19.90 -1.71
N SER A 221 9.33 20.77 -0.83
CA SER A 221 8.57 21.93 -0.32
C SER A 221 8.31 23.00 -1.38
N GLN A 222 8.94 22.93 -2.55
CA GLN A 222 8.74 23.86 -3.66
C GLN A 222 7.66 23.37 -4.63
N LEU A 223 7.23 22.11 -4.55
CA LEU A 223 6.11 21.61 -5.35
C LEU A 223 4.80 22.23 -4.80
N ARG A 224 4.07 22.94 -5.67
CA ARG A 224 2.80 23.62 -5.34
C ARG A 224 1.58 22.94 -5.94
N GLY A 225 1.79 22.17 -7.00
CA GLY A 225 0.74 21.40 -7.63
C GLY A 225 1.31 20.41 -8.63
N SER A 226 0.53 19.39 -8.92
CA SER A 226 0.80 18.42 -9.96
C SER A 226 -0.50 18.09 -10.68
N SER A 227 -0.44 17.88 -11.98
CA SER A 227 -1.55 17.34 -12.76
C SER A 227 -1.03 16.38 -13.81
N ASP A 228 -1.83 15.39 -14.16
CA ASP A 228 -1.50 14.41 -15.18
C ASP A 228 -2.64 14.27 -16.21
N ASP A 229 -2.30 13.70 -17.37
CA ASP A 229 -3.27 13.43 -18.44
C ASP A 229 -3.93 12.04 -18.33
N GLY A 230 -3.69 11.31 -17.23
CA GLY A 230 -4.16 9.94 -17.02
C GLY A 230 -3.50 8.90 -17.94
N LYS A 231 -2.47 9.28 -18.70
CA LYS A 231 -1.81 8.39 -19.68
C LYS A 231 -0.30 8.34 -19.46
N THR A 232 0.41 9.40 -19.81
CA THR A 232 1.87 9.41 -19.92
C THR A 232 2.51 10.72 -19.49
N ARG A 233 1.76 11.82 -19.48
CA ARG A 233 2.28 13.16 -19.21
C ARG A 233 1.88 13.67 -17.85
N VAL A 234 2.83 14.30 -17.18
CA VAL A 234 2.63 15.01 -15.91
C VAL A 234 3.21 16.42 -15.99
N LYS A 235 2.49 17.35 -15.39
CA LYS A 235 2.90 18.74 -15.20
C LYS A 235 3.14 18.95 -13.71
N LEU A 236 4.38 19.28 -13.37
CA LEU A 236 4.79 19.62 -12.01
C LEU A 236 4.96 21.13 -11.90
N LEU A 237 4.29 21.75 -10.93
CA LEU A 237 4.30 23.18 -10.69
C LEU A 237 5.21 23.49 -9.51
N PHE A 238 6.37 24.08 -9.77
CA PHE A 238 7.36 24.42 -8.75
C PHE A 238 7.40 25.91 -8.51
N GLN A 239 7.49 26.32 -7.23
CA GLN A 239 7.76 27.71 -6.88
C GLN A 239 9.26 27.98 -6.90
N ASN A 240 9.68 28.90 -7.76
CA ASN A 240 11.05 29.39 -7.79
C ASN A 240 11.39 30.10 -6.46
N PRO A 241 12.53 29.79 -5.82
CA PRO A 241 12.84 30.33 -4.51
C PRO A 241 13.13 31.84 -4.54
N GLU A 242 13.70 32.33 -5.65
CA GLU A 242 14.11 33.72 -5.85
C GLU A 242 12.96 34.58 -6.36
N SER A 243 12.37 34.20 -7.51
CA SER A 243 11.33 35.02 -8.16
C SER A 243 9.93 34.84 -7.57
N LYS A 244 9.72 33.81 -6.73
CA LYS A 244 8.40 33.37 -6.21
C LYS A 244 7.37 32.97 -7.28
N GLN A 245 7.75 32.98 -8.56
CA GLN A 245 6.90 32.58 -9.66
C GLN A 245 6.74 31.05 -9.72
N ILE A 246 5.63 30.61 -10.31
CA ILE A 246 5.36 29.19 -10.54
C ILE A 246 5.92 28.79 -11.90
N GLU A 247 6.86 27.85 -11.89
CA GLU A 247 7.42 27.22 -13.08
C GLU A 247 6.75 25.88 -13.32
N MET A 248 6.20 25.70 -14.52
CA MET A 248 5.65 24.42 -14.97
C MET A 248 6.73 23.59 -15.65
N LYS A 249 6.95 22.36 -15.17
CA LYS A 249 7.81 21.36 -15.84
C LYS A 249 6.93 20.21 -16.31
N GLU A 250 6.85 20.04 -17.63
CA GLU A 250 6.11 18.95 -18.28
C GLU A 250 7.07 17.82 -18.64
N LEU A 251 6.73 16.61 -18.21
CA LEU A 251 7.50 15.39 -18.40
C LEU A 251 6.58 14.27 -18.92
N GLU A 252 7.10 13.45 -19.81
CA GLU A 252 6.42 12.27 -20.35
C GLU A 252 7.16 10.99 -19.91
N PHE A 253 6.41 9.99 -19.49
CA PHE A 253 6.91 8.72 -18.98
C PHE A 253 6.21 7.55 -19.67
N ALA A 254 6.95 6.47 -19.92
CA ALA A 254 6.37 5.22 -20.41
C ALA A 254 5.41 4.59 -19.38
N ASN A 255 5.76 4.71 -18.10
CA ASN A 255 4.92 4.30 -16.99
C ASN A 255 4.77 5.46 -16.00
N LEU A 256 3.77 6.32 -16.26
CA LEU A 256 3.52 7.47 -15.40
C LEU A 256 2.99 7.08 -14.01
N THR A 257 2.09 6.10 -13.93
CA THR A 257 1.45 5.72 -12.67
C THR A 257 2.46 5.22 -11.63
N ALA A 258 3.45 4.41 -12.04
CA ALA A 258 4.55 4.01 -11.15
C ALA A 258 5.35 5.21 -10.62
N VAL A 259 5.63 6.19 -11.48
CA VAL A 259 6.35 7.42 -11.09
C VAL A 259 5.52 8.24 -10.10
N LEU A 260 4.21 8.40 -10.33
CA LEU A 260 3.31 9.11 -9.41
C LEU A 260 3.24 8.43 -8.04
N HIS A 261 3.13 7.10 -8.00
CA HIS A 261 3.19 6.33 -6.75
C HIS A 261 4.53 6.50 -6.04
N CYS A 262 5.64 6.59 -6.79
CA CYS A 262 6.96 6.82 -6.22
C CYS A 262 7.11 8.24 -5.67
N ILE A 263 6.59 9.26 -6.37
CA ILE A 263 6.54 10.63 -5.85
C ILE A 263 5.74 10.65 -4.54
N HIS A 264 4.56 10.01 -4.53
CA HIS A 264 3.73 9.92 -3.33
C HIS A 264 4.48 9.25 -2.16
N SER A 265 5.13 8.12 -2.42
CA SER A 265 5.91 7.37 -1.42
C SER A 265 7.02 8.23 -0.80
N PHE A 266 7.80 8.94 -1.62
CA PHE A 266 8.89 9.80 -1.14
C PHE A 266 8.35 11.00 -0.35
N MET A 267 7.27 11.61 -0.82
CA MET A 267 6.62 12.73 -0.14
C MET A 267 6.05 12.30 1.22
N ALA A 268 5.33 11.17 1.26
CA ALA A 268 4.77 10.61 2.49
C ALA A 268 5.87 10.29 3.51
N ALA A 269 6.95 9.64 3.07
CA ALA A 269 8.11 9.36 3.92
C ALA A 269 8.80 10.65 4.41
N LYS A 270 8.89 11.69 3.58
CA LYS A 270 9.46 12.98 3.99
C LYS A 270 8.60 13.67 5.04
N VAL A 271 7.28 13.69 4.86
CA VAL A 271 6.32 14.21 5.86
C VAL A 271 6.44 13.43 7.16
N ALA A 272 6.47 12.10 7.11
CA ALA A 272 6.66 11.27 8.28
C ALA A 272 8.01 11.51 8.99
N SER A 273 9.08 11.84 8.25
CA SER A 273 10.38 12.14 8.86
C SER A 273 10.44 13.45 9.65
N VAL A 274 9.58 14.42 9.32
CA VAL A 274 9.50 15.72 10.01
C VAL A 274 8.41 15.78 11.07
N ASP A 275 7.53 14.76 11.12
CA ASP A 275 6.50 14.62 12.15
C ASP A 275 7.13 14.12 13.47
N PRO A 276 7.09 14.90 14.57
CA PRO A 276 7.63 14.51 15.87
C PRO A 276 7.04 13.21 16.42
N VAL A 277 5.78 12.91 16.11
CA VAL A 277 5.06 11.71 16.58
C VAL A 277 5.60 10.45 15.90
N PHE A 278 6.05 10.57 14.65
CA PHE A 278 6.61 9.46 13.89
C PHE A 278 8.09 9.22 14.21
N THR A 279 8.87 10.28 14.47
CA THR A 279 10.27 10.17 14.93
C THR A 279 10.37 9.53 16.32
N ALA A 280 9.45 9.86 17.24
CA ALA A 280 9.41 9.25 18.58
C ALA A 280 9.18 7.73 18.55
N ARG A 281 8.42 7.21 17.58
CA ARG A 281 8.13 5.76 17.44
C ARG A 281 9.32 4.94 16.93
N LYS A 282 10.26 5.55 16.21
CA LYS A 282 11.50 4.86 15.76
C LYS A 282 12.44 4.53 16.92
N HIS A 283 12.42 5.33 17.98
CA HIS A 283 13.27 5.11 19.16
C HIS A 283 12.73 4.05 20.13
N LEU A 284 11.48 3.61 20.00
CA LEU A 284 10.91 2.55 20.84
C LEU A 284 11.12 1.13 20.29
N HIS A 285 11.60 1.00 19.06
CA HIS A 285 11.82 -0.29 18.39
C HIS A 285 13.27 -0.52 17.93
N SER A 286 14.21 0.36 18.33
CA SER A 286 15.66 0.14 18.19
C SER A 286 16.24 -0.55 19.41
#